data_AF-A0A7L3BDQ9-F1
#
_entry.id   AF-A0A7L3BDQ9-F1
#
_cell.length_a   1.000
_cell.length_b   1.000
_cell.length_c   1.000
_cell.angle_alpha   90.00
_cell.angle_beta   90.00
_cell.angle_gamma   90.00
#
_symmetry.space_group_name_H-M   'P 1'
#
loop_
_entity.id
_entity.type
_entity.pdbx_description
1 polymer ?
#
loop_
_entity_poly.entity_id
_entity_poly.type
_entity_poly.pdbx_seq_one_letter_code
_entity_poly.pdbx_strand_id
1 'polypeptide(L)'
;DLLVVDLRDCFFTIPLHPSDCEKFAFSVPTINRAAPMKRYHWVVLPQGMKNSPTICQWYVDLALQPFRSQHQNFIVYHYMDDLLIAAELLNTEETVKELTH
;
A
#
# COMPACT_ATOMS: atom_id res chain seq x y z
N ASP A 1 -9.03 16.25 -16.49
CA ASP A 1 -7.77 16.36 -15.71
C ASP A 1 -7.25 14.99 -15.29
N LEU A 2 -6.02 14.95 -14.75
CA LEU A 2 -5.34 13.74 -14.28
C LEU A 2 -4.91 13.93 -12.82
N LEU A 3 -5.24 12.96 -11.97
CA LEU A 3 -4.73 12.81 -10.62
C LEU A 3 -3.82 11.57 -10.57
N VAL A 4 -2.67 11.72 -9.91
CA VAL A 4 -1.76 10.61 -9.62
C VAL A 4 -1.64 10.50 -8.11
N VAL A 5 -1.94 9.32 -7.57
CA VAL A 5 -1.83 8.99 -6.14
C VAL A 5 -0.71 7.99 -5.94
N ASP A 6 0.22 8.31 -5.04
CA ASP A 6 1.35 7.46 -4.67
C ASP A 6 0.91 6.42 -3.64
N LEU A 7 1.17 5.14 -3.93
CA LEU A 7 0.81 3.98 -3.13
C LEU A 7 2.03 3.30 -2.49
N ARG A 8 3.22 3.90 -2.52
CA ARG A 8 4.45 3.31 -1.94
C ARG A 8 4.33 2.91 -0.48
N ASP A 9 3.49 3.59 0.29
CA ASP A 9 3.26 3.29 1.71
C ASP A 9 2.07 2.34 1.94
N CYS A 10 1.35 1.92 0.89
CA CYS A 10 0.21 1.01 0.98
C CYS A 10 0.61 -0.36 1.57
N PHE A 11 1.84 -0.81 1.35
CA PHE A 11 2.35 -2.04 1.96
C PHE A 11 2.24 -2.04 3.49
N PHE A 12 2.41 -0.86 4.12
CA PHE A 12 2.35 -0.73 5.57
C PHE A 12 0.92 -0.64 6.14
N THR A 13 -0.10 -0.58 5.28
CA THR A 13 -1.51 -0.59 5.70
C THR A 13 -2.12 -1.99 5.62
N ILE A 14 -1.46 -2.94 4.96
CA ILE A 14 -1.94 -4.31 4.78
C ILE A 14 -1.43 -5.20 5.92
N PRO A 15 -2.30 -5.72 6.80
CA PRO A 15 -1.89 -6.56 7.91
C PRO A 15 -1.35 -7.90 7.41
N LEU A 16 -0.26 -8.37 8.00
CA LEU A 16 0.24 -9.71 7.77
C LEU A 16 -0.50 -10.70 8.68
N HIS A 17 -0.67 -11.93 8.22
CA HIS A 17 -1.26 -12.97 9.06
C HIS A 17 -0.37 -13.23 10.30
N PRO A 18 -0.93 -13.29 11.54
CA PRO A 18 -0.13 -13.39 12.77
C PRO A 18 0.88 -14.56 12.79
N SER A 19 0.52 -15.71 12.20
CA SER A 19 1.41 -16.88 12.11
C SER A 19 2.58 -16.72 11.13
N ASP A 20 2.55 -15.70 10.27
CA ASP A 20 3.62 -15.41 9.32
C ASP A 20 4.58 -14.33 9.85
N CYS A 21 4.13 -13.49 10.79
CA CYS A 21 4.92 -12.39 11.36
C CYS A 21 6.31 -12.83 11.83
N GLU A 22 6.44 -13.93 12.58
CA GLU A 22 7.73 -14.42 13.08
C GLU A 22 8.71 -14.81 11.95
N LYS A 23 8.20 -15.25 10.80
CA LYS A 23 9.01 -15.62 9.63
C LYS A 23 9.72 -14.41 9.02
N PHE A 24 9.21 -13.22 9.29
CA PHE A 24 9.77 -11.94 8.85
C PHE A 24 10.46 -11.19 10.00
N ALA A 25 11.08 -11.91 10.93
CA ALA A 25 11.89 -11.31 11.97
C ALA A 25 13.24 -10.78 11.44
N PHE A 26 13.70 -9.65 11.97
CA PHE A 26 14.99 -9.06 11.66
C PHE A 26 15.67 -8.53 12.94
N SER A 27 16.99 -8.31 12.86
CA SER A 27 17.78 -7.78 13.98
C SER A 27 18.39 -6.44 13.62
N VAL A 28 18.29 -5.47 14.52
CA VAL A 28 18.89 -4.14 14.36
C VAL A 28 20.24 -4.13 15.09
N PRO A 29 21.35 -3.87 14.38
CA PRO A 29 22.67 -3.81 15.01
C PRO A 29 22.79 -2.59 15.93
N THR A 30 23.61 -2.71 16.96
CA THR A 30 23.94 -1.59 17.85
C THR A 30 25.26 -0.94 17.42
N ILE A 31 25.40 0.36 17.68
CA ILE A 31 26.63 1.11 17.38
C ILE A 31 27.79 0.41 18.08
N ASN A 32 28.83 0.05 17.32
CA ASN A 32 30.03 -0.64 17.80
C ASN A 32 29.76 -1.93 18.61
N ARG A 33 28.62 -2.59 18.40
CA ARG A 33 28.19 -3.78 19.17
C ARG A 33 28.11 -3.53 20.68
N ALA A 34 27.83 -2.29 21.09
CA ALA A 34 27.81 -1.89 22.50
C ALA A 34 26.72 -2.58 23.34
N ALA A 35 25.71 -3.19 22.71
CA ALA A 35 24.67 -3.99 23.37
C ALA A 35 24.16 -5.10 22.44
N PRO A 36 23.47 -6.14 22.96
CA PRO A 36 22.82 -7.16 22.14
C PRO A 36 21.88 -6.54 21.10
N MET A 37 21.81 -7.16 19.93
CA MET A 37 20.92 -6.70 18.86
C MET A 37 19.46 -6.86 19.28
N LYS A 38 18.65 -5.84 19.00
CA LYS A 38 17.20 -5.93 19.21
C LYS A 38 16.57 -6.67 18.05
N ARG A 39 15.66 -7.61 18.35
CA ARG A 39 14.92 -8.39 17.35
C ARG A 39 13.51 -7.82 17.21
N TYR A 40 13.08 -7.61 15.98
CA TYR A 40 11.75 -7.14 15.60
C TYR A 40 11.18 -8.08 14.56
N HIS A 41 9.90 -7.97 14.29
CA HIS A 41 9.24 -8.68 13.21
C HIS A 41 8.20 -7.79 12.56
N TRP A 42 7.95 -8.01 11.29
CA TRP A 42 6.89 -7.30 10.58
C TRP A 42 5.52 -7.78 11.05
N VAL A 43 4.59 -6.83 11.18
CA VAL A 43 3.15 -7.06 11.46
C VAL A 43 2.27 -6.68 10.26
N VAL A 44 2.88 -6.03 9.28
CA VAL A 44 2.30 -5.58 8.02
C VAL A 44 3.17 -6.10 6.88
N LEU A 45 2.69 -6.01 5.66
CA LEU A 45 3.37 -6.55 4.49
C LEU A 45 4.74 -5.86 4.29
N PRO A 46 5.87 -6.60 4.35
CA PRO A 46 7.18 -5.99 4.18
C PRO A 46 7.46 -5.65 2.72
N GLN A 47 8.09 -4.50 2.49
CA GLN A 47 8.67 -4.16 1.19
C GLN A 47 9.83 -5.10 0.85
N GLY A 48 9.96 -5.46 -0.43
CA GLY A 48 11.00 -6.36 -0.93
C GLY A 48 10.70 -7.86 -0.83
N MET A 49 9.58 -8.27 -0.22
CA MET A 49 9.10 -9.65 -0.34
C MET A 49 8.52 -9.89 -1.75
N LYS A 50 8.89 -11.01 -2.37
CA LYS A 50 8.55 -11.36 -3.77
C LYS A 50 7.05 -11.23 -4.08
N ASN A 51 6.19 -11.64 -3.16
CA ASN A 51 4.75 -11.65 -3.37
C ASN A 51 4.06 -10.38 -2.85
N SER A 52 4.79 -9.47 -2.18
CA SER A 52 4.20 -8.25 -1.64
C SER A 52 3.55 -7.39 -2.72
N PRO A 53 4.16 -7.17 -3.91
CA PRO A 53 3.52 -6.36 -4.95
C PRO A 53 2.18 -6.94 -5.40
N THR A 54 2.09 -8.27 -5.56
CA THR A 54 0.84 -8.94 -5.98
C THR A 54 -0.25 -8.85 -4.92
N ILE A 55 0.11 -9.00 -3.64
CA ILE A 55 -0.85 -8.87 -2.53
C ILE A 55 -1.34 -7.41 -2.42
N CYS A 56 -0.43 -6.45 -2.56
CA CYS A 56 -0.75 -5.02 -2.55
C CYS A 56 -1.70 -4.66 -3.69
N GLN A 57 -1.37 -5.08 -4.91
CA GLN A 57 -2.22 -4.90 -6.10
C GLN A 57 -3.65 -5.40 -5.87
N TRP A 58 -3.77 -6.65 -5.39
CA TRP A 58 -5.08 -7.25 -5.12
C TRP A 58 -5.86 -6.50 -4.03
N TYR A 59 -5.18 -6.07 -2.97
CA TYR A 59 -5.79 -5.32 -1.88
C TYR A 59 -6.31 -3.95 -2.32
N VAL A 60 -5.50 -3.21 -3.10
CA VAL A 60 -5.89 -1.92 -3.68
C VAL A 60 -7.04 -2.10 -4.67
N ASP A 61 -7.00 -3.12 -5.52
CA ASP A 61 -8.07 -3.39 -6.49
C ASP A 61 -9.40 -3.68 -5.78
N LEU A 62 -9.37 -4.39 -4.64
CA LEU A 62 -10.55 -4.58 -3.79
C LEU A 62 -11.04 -3.28 -3.16
N ALA A 63 -10.14 -2.50 -2.58
CA ALA A 63 -10.48 -1.22 -1.94
C ALA A 63 -11.08 -0.22 -2.95
N LEU A 64 -10.68 -0.27 -4.22
CA LEU A 64 -11.18 0.60 -5.28
C LEU A 64 -12.52 0.15 -5.88
N GLN A 65 -13.06 -1.02 -5.53
CA GLN A 65 -14.31 -1.50 -6.13
C GLN A 65 -15.51 -0.55 -5.93
N PRO A 66 -15.76 0.00 -4.73
CA PRO A 66 -16.85 0.95 -4.50
C PRO A 66 -16.67 2.22 -5.33
N PHE A 67 -15.44 2.77 -5.33
CA PHE A 67 -15.08 3.97 -6.08
C PHE A 67 -15.33 3.78 -7.59
N ARG A 68 -14.86 2.67 -8.16
CA ARG A 68 -15.10 2.34 -9.59
C ARG A 68 -16.58 2.16 -9.92
N SER A 69 -17.37 1.66 -8.97
CA SER A 69 -18.81 1.45 -9.16
C SER A 69 -19.60 2.76 -9.14
N GLN A 70 -19.17 3.71 -8.30
CA GLN A 70 -19.76 5.05 -8.21
C GLN A 70 -19.35 5.95 -9.39
N HIS A 71 -18.11 5.82 -9.87
CA HIS A 71 -17.53 6.68 -10.90
C HIS A 71 -17.25 5.95 -12.22
N GLN A 72 -18.30 5.43 -12.87
CA GLN A 72 -18.17 4.60 -14.09
C GLN A 72 -17.57 5.34 -15.29
N ASN A 73 -17.63 6.67 -15.30
CA ASN A 73 -17.05 7.53 -16.32
C ASN A 73 -15.57 7.88 -16.08
N PHE A 74 -14.99 7.45 -14.95
CA PHE A 74 -13.59 7.73 -14.62
C PHE A 74 -12.70 6.61 -15.15
N ILE A 75 -11.55 6.99 -15.70
CA ILE A 75 -10.47 6.05 -16.02
C ILE A 75 -9.60 5.90 -14.78
N VAL A 76 -9.63 4.73 -14.15
CA VAL A 76 -8.83 4.41 -12.97
C VAL A 76 -7.85 3.29 -13.32
N TYR A 77 -6.56 3.60 -13.32
CA TYR A 77 -5.49 2.69 -13.70
C TYR A 77 -4.48 2.55 -12.58
N HIS A 78 -4.28 1.31 -12.10
CA HIS A 78 -3.30 1.00 -11.07
C HIS A 78 -2.06 0.41 -11.74
N TYR A 79 -0.93 1.09 -11.56
CA TYR A 79 0.36 0.70 -12.12
C TYR A 79 1.43 0.71 -11.04
N MET A 80 1.84 -0.48 -10.61
CA MET A 80 2.88 -0.66 -9.60
C MET A 80 2.56 0.10 -8.32
N ASP A 81 3.26 1.20 -8.03
CA ASP A 81 3.04 2.02 -6.84
C ASP A 81 2.27 3.32 -7.15
N ASP A 82 1.71 3.46 -8.35
CA ASP A 82 0.95 4.63 -8.78
C ASP A 82 -0.51 4.27 -9.12
N LEU A 83 -1.44 5.07 -8.62
CA LEU A 83 -2.84 5.06 -9.05
C LEU A 83 -3.14 6.31 -9.86
N LEU A 84 -3.45 6.11 -11.14
CA LEU A 84 -3.81 7.17 -12.08
C LEU A 84 -5.33 7.24 -12.21
N ILE A 85 -5.89 8.43 -11.99
CA ILE A 85 -7.33 8.69 -12.11
C ILE A 85 -7.53 9.86 -13.07
N ALA A 86 -8.28 9.63 -14.14
CA ALA A 86 -8.58 10.63 -15.14
C ALA A 86 -10.09 10.72 -15.41
N ALA A 87 -10.60 11.94 -15.48
CA ALA A 87 -11.98 12.24 -15.85
C ALA A 87 -12.07 13.62 -16.51
N GLU A 88 -13.13 13.84 -17.30
CA GLU A 88 -13.38 15.12 -17.97
C GLU A 88 -13.65 16.25 -16.96
N LEU A 89 -14.38 15.98 -15.89
CA LEU A 89 -14.66 16.89 -14.77
C LEU A 89 -14.15 16.27 -13.47
N LEU A 90 -12.84 16.34 -13.24
CA LEU A 90 -12.20 15.77 -12.04
C LEU A 90 -11.99 16.84 -10.97
N ASN A 91 -12.55 16.64 -9.79
CA ASN A 91 -12.24 17.44 -8.60
C ASN A 91 -11.20 16.71 -7.74
N THR A 92 -9.93 17.10 -7.85
CA THR A 92 -8.82 16.40 -7.21
C THR A 92 -8.94 16.32 -5.69
N GLU A 93 -9.36 17.38 -5.01
CA GLU A 93 -9.46 17.38 -3.54
C GLU A 93 -10.56 16.45 -3.03
N GLU A 94 -11.70 16.43 -3.72
CA GLU A 94 -12.84 15.59 -3.36
C GLU A 94 -12.54 14.12 -3.65
N THR A 95 -11.95 13.82 -4.81
CA THR A 95 -11.54 12.47 -5.17
C THR A 95 -10.50 11.91 -4.20
N VAL A 96 -9.50 12.70 -3.79
CA VAL A 96 -8.52 12.23 -2.79
C VAL A 96 -9.18 11.92 -1.45
N LYS A 97 -10.11 12.75 -0.98
CA LYS A 97 -10.84 12.50 0.27
C LYS A 97 -11.62 11.18 0.21
N GLU A 98 -12.33 10.94 -0.88
CA GLU A 98 -13.12 9.73 -1.09
C GLU A 98 -12.25 8.46 -1.12
N LEU A 99 -11.05 8.52 -1.70
CA LEU A 99 -10.12 7.38 -1.75
C LEU A 99 -9.48 7.06 -0.38
N THR A 100 -9.41 8.02 0.52
CA THR A 100 -8.80 7.86 1.84
C THR A 100 -9.76 7.48 2.96
N HIS A 101 -11.08 7.47 2.69
CA HIS A 101 -12.14 7.19 3.66
C HIS A 101 -12.76 5.80 3.46
#